data_AF-A0A661IXZ6-F1
#
_entry.id   AF-A0A661IXZ6-F1
#
_cell.length_a   1.000
_cell.length_b   1.000
_cell.length_c   1.000
_cell.angle_alpha   90.00
_cell.angle_beta   90.00
_cell.angle_gamma   90.00
#
_symmetry.space_group_name_H-M   'P 1'
#
loop_
_entity.id
_entity.type
_entity.pdbx_description
1 polymer ?
#
loop_
_entity_poly.entity_id
_entity_poly.type
_entity_poly.pdbx_seq_one_letter_code
_entity_poly.pdbx_strand_id
1 'polypeptide(L)'
;MQDIRFEIGPIRPPSEAYSLLLRITRNCPWNKCLFCHIYKGRRFERRSVKEVKEDIDNAYRIAQQLRELSWRLGAGGEISREVLHYVFGHPYNECFRMIALWLHLGGRTVFLQDANSLVLKAQDLAEILTHLKERFPQVERITSYARSRTIARTKTVEDLKLLREAGLTRLHLGLETGWDPLLDYMRKGVTASQHIEAGRKIMEAGIELSEYVMPGLGGRRWWREHALKTAEVLNQISPHFIRLRTLMVLPQMPLWERIREGEFELESEEEVVREIRLFVESLEAESYLVSDHILNLLGELEGKIPEEKPKLLGIIDRFLSLSPDEKLNFCLGRRAGVYERLDDMEDLVRFNQVEELKRKLEREYPGGVEGAIFRMKEAFL
;
A
#
# COMPACT_ATOMS: atom_id res chain seq x y z
N MET A 1 -3.19 21.60 -27.55
CA MET A 1 -3.84 21.20 -26.27
C MET A 1 -3.11 20.04 -25.59
N GLN A 2 -2.60 19.03 -26.29
CA GLN A 2 -2.20 17.74 -25.69
C GLN A 2 -0.75 17.64 -25.13
N ASP A 3 0.04 18.71 -25.14
CA ASP A 3 1.49 18.63 -24.81
C ASP A 3 1.83 18.95 -23.35
N ILE A 4 0.88 19.47 -22.56
CA ILE A 4 1.12 19.76 -21.15
C ILE A 4 1.33 18.44 -20.40
N ARG A 5 2.43 18.36 -19.63
CA ARG A 5 2.84 17.19 -18.86
C ARG A 5 3.33 17.64 -17.49
N PHE A 6 3.24 16.72 -16.54
CA PHE A 6 3.89 16.81 -15.23
C PHE A 6 4.35 15.41 -14.81
N GLU A 7 5.20 15.33 -13.80
CA GLU A 7 5.87 14.08 -13.48
C GLU A 7 4.99 13.15 -12.63
N ILE A 8 4.74 11.94 -13.14
CA ILE A 8 4.01 10.87 -12.45
C ILE A 8 5.00 9.75 -12.10
N GLY A 9 5.03 9.36 -10.84
CA GLY A 9 5.84 8.26 -10.30
C GLY A 9 5.19 6.89 -10.49
N PRO A 10 5.96 5.80 -10.33
CA PRO A 10 5.50 4.45 -10.61
C PRO A 10 4.60 3.82 -9.53
N ILE A 11 4.62 4.34 -8.30
CA ILE A 11 3.97 3.68 -7.16
C ILE A 11 2.91 4.54 -6.47
N ARG A 12 1.86 3.88 -5.99
CA ARG A 12 0.81 4.41 -5.10
C ARG A 12 0.13 3.24 -4.37
N PRO A 13 -0.46 3.45 -3.18
CA PRO A 13 -1.23 2.39 -2.54
C PRO A 13 -2.59 2.23 -3.22
N PRO A 14 -3.25 1.05 -3.13
CA PRO A 14 -4.57 0.82 -3.74
C PRO A 14 -5.62 1.86 -3.33
N SER A 15 -5.58 2.34 -2.09
CA SER A 15 -6.47 3.40 -1.58
C SER A 15 -6.31 4.76 -2.26
N GLU A 16 -5.30 4.93 -3.11
CA GLU A 16 -5.02 6.15 -3.87
C GLU A 16 -5.12 5.93 -5.39
N ALA A 17 -5.78 4.85 -5.82
CA ALA A 17 -5.90 4.46 -7.23
C ALA A 17 -6.41 5.59 -8.14
N TYR A 18 -7.24 6.49 -7.59
CA TYR A 18 -7.95 7.55 -8.29
C TYR A 18 -7.54 8.97 -7.85
N SER A 19 -6.50 9.10 -7.03
CA SER A 19 -6.00 10.41 -6.58
C SER A 19 -5.22 11.11 -7.68
N LEU A 20 -5.19 12.45 -7.65
CA LEU A 20 -4.20 13.21 -8.40
C LEU A 20 -2.81 12.83 -7.88
N LEU A 21 -1.96 12.36 -8.78
CA LEU A 21 -0.63 11.90 -8.44
C LEU A 21 0.39 13.01 -8.67
N LEU A 22 1.15 13.38 -7.64
CA LEU A 22 2.20 14.41 -7.74
C LEU A 22 3.51 13.88 -7.19
N ARG A 23 4.54 13.85 -8.03
CA ARG A 23 5.84 13.32 -7.64
C ARG A 23 6.68 14.38 -6.93
N ILE A 24 6.78 14.33 -5.61
CA ILE A 24 7.53 15.34 -4.82
C ILE A 24 9.03 15.02 -4.76
N THR A 25 9.34 13.74 -4.74
CA THR A 25 10.71 13.21 -4.74
C THR A 25 10.82 12.16 -5.81
N ARG A 26 12.04 11.88 -6.29
CA ARG A 26 12.28 10.74 -7.16
C ARG A 26 12.90 9.60 -6.36
N ASN A 27 12.27 8.44 -6.43
CA ASN A 27 12.76 7.16 -5.94
C ASN A 27 12.85 7.09 -4.39
N CYS A 28 13.74 6.25 -3.85
CA CYS A 28 13.86 6.02 -2.41
C CYS A 28 15.24 6.45 -1.87
N PRO A 29 15.33 7.28 -0.81
CA PRO A 29 16.61 7.73 -0.25
C PRO A 29 17.38 6.62 0.46
N TRP A 30 16.73 5.50 0.78
CA TRP A 30 17.36 4.38 1.46
C TRP A 30 17.74 3.24 0.53
N ASN A 31 16.79 2.80 -0.29
CA ASN A 31 16.96 1.84 -1.39
C ASN A 31 17.73 0.53 -1.07
N LYS A 32 17.84 0.14 0.22
CA LYS A 32 18.64 -1.01 0.67
C LYS A 32 17.83 -2.20 1.18
N CYS A 33 16.53 -2.04 1.41
CA CYS A 33 15.66 -3.13 1.88
C CYS A 33 15.79 -4.37 0.98
N LEU A 34 15.85 -5.56 1.57
CA LEU A 34 16.04 -6.80 0.81
C LEU A 34 14.77 -7.26 0.08
N PHE A 35 13.60 -7.02 0.68
CA PHE A 35 12.28 -7.39 0.15
C PHE A 35 11.71 -6.39 -0.87
N CYS A 36 12.46 -5.36 -1.29
CA CYS A 36 11.97 -4.32 -2.18
C CYS A 36 12.85 -4.19 -3.42
N HIS A 37 12.27 -4.21 -4.61
CA HIS A 37 12.98 -4.08 -5.89
C HIS A 37 12.69 -2.74 -6.63
N ILE A 38 11.63 -2.02 -6.26
CA ILE A 38 11.02 -0.90 -7.01
C ILE A 38 12.03 0.12 -7.57
N TYR A 39 13.00 0.55 -6.76
CA TYR A 39 13.95 1.60 -7.13
C TYR A 39 15.40 1.12 -7.21
N LYS A 40 15.65 -0.20 -7.21
CA LYS A 40 17.03 -0.72 -7.28
C LYS A 40 17.73 -0.20 -8.55
N GLY A 41 18.97 0.25 -8.39
CA GLY A 41 19.73 0.90 -9.47
C GLY A 41 19.33 2.34 -9.81
N ARG A 42 18.26 2.89 -9.21
CA ARG A 42 17.85 4.29 -9.39
C ARG A 42 18.40 5.18 -8.26
N ARG A 43 18.83 6.40 -8.62
CA ARG A 43 19.31 7.41 -7.67
C ARG A 43 18.15 8.17 -7.05
N PHE A 44 18.26 8.51 -5.77
CA PHE A 44 17.30 9.35 -5.09
C PHE A 44 17.53 10.83 -5.44
N GLU A 45 16.45 11.57 -5.68
CA GLU A 45 16.51 13.01 -5.94
C GLU A 45 15.40 13.75 -5.18
N ARG A 46 15.74 14.92 -4.65
CA ARG A 46 14.76 15.91 -4.17
C ARG A 46 14.44 16.82 -5.33
N ARG A 47 13.15 17.08 -5.57
CA ARG A 47 12.72 18.13 -6.50
C ARG A 47 12.64 19.45 -5.76
N SER A 48 12.95 20.55 -6.45
CA SER A 48 12.79 21.89 -5.89
C SER A 48 11.31 22.25 -5.75
N VAL A 49 10.99 23.14 -4.81
CA VAL A 49 9.63 23.70 -4.66
C VAL A 49 9.11 24.28 -5.97
N LYS A 50 9.98 24.98 -6.73
CA LYS A 50 9.65 25.55 -8.03
C LYS A 50 9.21 24.48 -9.05
N GLU A 51 9.97 23.39 -9.19
CA GLU A 51 9.60 22.31 -10.12
C GLU A 51 8.27 21.67 -9.76
N VAL A 52 8.01 21.46 -8.45
CA VAL A 52 6.76 20.85 -8.00
C VAL A 52 5.57 21.80 -8.21
N LYS A 53 5.73 23.10 -7.96
CA LYS A 53 4.70 24.10 -8.24
C LYS A 53 4.37 24.18 -9.73
N GLU A 54 5.36 24.07 -10.61
CA GLU A 54 5.12 24.03 -12.05
C GLU A 54 4.30 22.79 -12.45
N ASP A 55 4.56 21.62 -11.84
CA ASP A 55 3.76 20.42 -12.06
C ASP A 55 2.30 20.59 -11.59
N ILE A 56 2.09 21.23 -10.43
CA ILE A 56 0.74 21.57 -9.94
C ILE A 56 0.04 22.53 -10.91
N ASP A 57 0.75 23.54 -11.42
CA ASP A 57 0.20 24.50 -12.37
C ASP A 57 -0.11 23.83 -13.72
N ASN A 58 0.71 22.88 -14.16
CA ASN A 58 0.43 22.05 -15.34
C ASN A 58 -0.80 21.18 -15.14
N ALA A 59 -0.95 20.52 -13.99
CA ALA A 59 -2.16 19.79 -13.65
C ALA A 59 -3.40 20.70 -13.67
N TYR A 60 -3.27 21.93 -13.15
CA TYR A 60 -4.35 22.92 -13.15
C TYR A 60 -4.72 23.37 -14.57
N ARG A 61 -3.74 23.65 -15.44
CA ARG A 61 -3.97 23.99 -16.86
C ARG A 61 -4.68 22.85 -17.60
N ILE A 62 -4.29 21.59 -17.34
CA ILE A 62 -4.97 20.42 -17.90
C ILE A 62 -6.43 20.37 -17.44
N ALA A 63 -6.69 20.59 -16.15
CA ALA A 63 -8.05 20.63 -15.61
C ALA A 63 -8.92 21.72 -16.29
N GLN A 64 -8.37 22.91 -16.55
CA GLN A 64 -9.09 23.96 -17.28
C GLN A 64 -9.40 23.54 -18.72
N GLN A 65 -8.43 22.96 -19.44
CA GLN A 65 -8.66 22.49 -20.82
C GLN A 65 -9.71 21.37 -20.89
N LEU A 66 -9.77 20.50 -19.88
CA LEU A 66 -10.80 19.47 -19.78
C LEU A 66 -12.19 20.05 -19.52
N ARG A 67 -12.30 21.12 -18.73
CA ARG A 67 -13.56 21.86 -18.53
C ARG A 67 -13.99 22.55 -19.83
N GLU A 68 -13.08 23.20 -20.55
CA GLU A 68 -13.37 23.77 -21.87
C GLU A 68 -13.82 22.71 -22.88
N LEU A 69 -13.16 21.54 -22.87
CA LEU A 69 -13.57 20.40 -23.67
C LEU A 69 -14.99 19.95 -23.31
N SER A 70 -15.29 19.85 -22.02
CA SER A 70 -16.64 19.53 -21.53
C SER A 70 -17.69 20.50 -22.08
N TRP A 71 -17.43 21.81 -22.04
CA TRP A 71 -18.32 22.81 -22.65
C TRP A 71 -18.52 22.59 -24.16
N ARG A 72 -17.44 22.31 -24.91
CA ARG A 72 -17.54 22.01 -26.34
C ARG A 72 -18.33 20.75 -26.65
N LEU A 73 -18.33 19.77 -25.74
CA LEU A 73 -19.09 18.53 -25.85
C LEU A 73 -20.52 18.65 -25.29
N GLY A 74 -20.94 19.84 -24.83
CA GLY A 74 -22.27 20.07 -24.29
C GLY A 74 -22.48 19.58 -22.85
N ALA A 75 -21.40 19.25 -22.13
CA ALA A 75 -21.44 18.71 -20.76
C ALA A 75 -21.28 19.77 -19.65
N GLY A 76 -21.47 21.06 -19.97
CA GLY A 76 -21.62 22.11 -18.95
C GLY A 76 -20.37 22.38 -18.07
N GLY A 77 -19.19 21.95 -18.50
CA GLY A 77 -17.95 22.06 -17.72
C GLY A 77 -17.71 20.89 -16.75
N GLU A 78 -18.67 19.98 -16.61
CA GLU A 78 -18.53 18.74 -15.83
C GLU A 78 -17.73 17.70 -16.61
N ILE A 79 -16.85 16.97 -15.93
CA ILE A 79 -16.14 15.83 -16.55
C ILE A 79 -17.06 14.61 -16.49
N SER A 80 -18.07 14.60 -17.37
CA SER A 80 -19.06 13.52 -17.45
C SER A 80 -18.47 12.24 -18.06
N ARG A 81 -19.26 11.16 -18.09
CA ARG A 81 -18.86 9.89 -18.70
C ARG A 81 -18.54 10.03 -20.19
N GLU A 82 -19.26 10.91 -20.89
CA GLU A 82 -19.06 11.23 -22.30
C GLU A 82 -17.71 11.93 -22.53
N VAL A 83 -17.37 12.90 -21.67
CA VAL A 83 -16.06 13.59 -21.71
C VAL A 83 -14.94 12.60 -21.44
N LEU A 84 -15.11 11.71 -20.45
CA LEU A 84 -14.15 10.66 -20.15
C LEU A 84 -13.95 9.71 -21.33
N HIS A 85 -15.06 9.22 -21.92
CA HIS A 85 -15.00 8.36 -23.10
C HIS A 85 -14.28 9.04 -24.27
N TYR A 86 -14.54 10.33 -24.49
CA TYR A 86 -13.84 11.11 -25.50
C TYR A 86 -12.33 11.17 -25.22
N VAL A 87 -11.91 11.53 -23.99
CA VAL A 87 -10.48 11.62 -23.62
C VAL A 87 -9.76 10.28 -23.81
N PHE A 88 -10.38 9.17 -23.44
CA PHE A 88 -9.79 7.83 -23.57
C PHE A 88 -9.81 7.30 -25.00
N GLY A 89 -10.75 7.75 -25.84
CA GLY A 89 -10.81 7.42 -27.27
C GLY A 89 -9.89 8.24 -28.17
N HIS A 90 -9.18 9.23 -27.62
CA HIS A 90 -8.35 10.18 -28.37
C HIS A 90 -6.89 10.19 -27.88
N PRO A 91 -5.93 10.75 -28.66
CA PRO A 91 -4.49 10.68 -28.37
C PRO A 91 -4.02 11.61 -27.23
N TYR A 92 -4.81 11.77 -26.16
CA TYR A 92 -4.41 12.46 -24.95
C TYR A 92 -3.32 11.69 -24.20
N ASN A 93 -2.34 12.41 -23.66
CA ASN A 93 -1.28 11.82 -22.84
C ASN A 93 -1.80 11.33 -21.47
N GLU A 94 -0.95 10.62 -20.74
CA GLU A 94 -1.30 10.05 -19.42
C GLU A 94 -1.75 11.09 -18.38
N CYS A 95 -1.16 12.28 -18.39
CA CYS A 95 -1.52 13.35 -17.46
C CYS A 95 -2.97 13.83 -17.69
N PHE A 96 -3.37 13.98 -18.95
CA PHE A 96 -4.76 14.30 -19.31
C PHE A 96 -5.74 13.21 -18.87
N ARG A 97 -5.41 11.94 -19.16
CA ARG A 97 -6.26 10.79 -18.79
C ARG A 97 -6.43 10.69 -17.26
N MET A 98 -5.34 10.91 -16.52
CA MET A 98 -5.37 10.90 -15.06
C MET A 98 -6.22 12.05 -14.50
N ILE A 99 -6.01 13.29 -14.96
CA ILE A 99 -6.79 14.45 -14.48
C ILE A 99 -8.27 14.29 -14.85
N ALA A 100 -8.58 13.78 -16.05
CA ALA A 100 -9.96 13.51 -16.46
C ALA A 100 -10.63 12.49 -15.54
N LEU A 101 -9.97 11.36 -15.26
CA LEU A 101 -10.50 10.34 -14.35
C LEU A 101 -10.64 10.88 -12.91
N TRP A 102 -9.65 11.61 -12.42
CA TRP A 102 -9.66 12.21 -11.08
C TRP A 102 -10.81 13.21 -10.92
N LEU A 103 -11.00 14.12 -11.88
CA LEU A 103 -12.10 15.09 -11.86
C LEU A 103 -13.47 14.42 -12.03
N HIS A 104 -13.58 13.40 -12.87
CA HIS A 104 -14.81 12.59 -13.02
C HIS A 104 -15.23 11.95 -11.69
N LEU A 105 -14.25 11.55 -10.87
CA LEU A 105 -14.47 10.96 -9.55
C LEU A 105 -14.51 12.00 -8.41
N GLY A 106 -14.70 13.28 -8.76
CA GLY A 106 -14.93 14.38 -7.82
C GLY A 106 -13.71 15.24 -7.48
N GLY A 107 -12.50 14.82 -7.86
CA GLY A 107 -11.31 15.66 -7.76
C GLY A 107 -10.88 16.03 -6.34
N ARG A 108 -11.17 15.18 -5.35
CA ARG A 108 -11.01 15.49 -3.91
C ARG A 108 -9.73 14.99 -3.26
N THR A 109 -9.02 14.06 -3.89
CA THR A 109 -7.87 13.38 -3.27
C THR A 109 -6.59 13.58 -4.05
N VAL A 110 -5.47 13.79 -3.34
CA VAL A 110 -4.13 13.93 -3.92
C VAL A 110 -3.17 13.00 -3.19
N PHE A 111 -2.31 12.32 -3.94
CA PHE A 111 -1.26 11.48 -3.41
C PHE A 111 0.12 11.99 -3.84
N LEU A 112 0.94 12.32 -2.84
CA LEU A 112 2.33 12.72 -3.01
C LEU A 112 3.18 11.45 -3.21
N GLN A 113 3.55 11.20 -4.45
CA GLN A 113 4.17 9.98 -4.92
C GLN A 113 5.64 9.82 -4.51
N ASP A 114 6.09 8.58 -4.71
CA ASP A 114 7.40 8.02 -4.36
C ASP A 114 7.61 7.82 -2.86
N ALA A 115 8.81 7.40 -2.47
CA ALA A 115 9.00 6.65 -1.24
C ALA A 115 9.00 7.50 0.05
N ASN A 116 9.27 8.82 -0.03
CA ASN A 116 9.51 9.61 1.17
C ASN A 116 9.44 11.13 0.94
N SER A 117 8.27 11.71 0.73
CA SER A 117 8.14 13.16 0.53
C SER A 117 8.61 13.97 1.76
N LEU A 118 8.57 13.39 2.96
CA LEU A 118 8.92 14.02 4.25
C LEU A 118 10.43 14.27 4.43
N VAL A 119 11.24 13.90 3.44
CA VAL A 119 12.67 14.21 3.39
C VAL A 119 12.94 15.68 3.04
N LEU A 120 11.94 16.40 2.50
CA LEU A 120 11.99 17.85 2.34
C LEU A 120 11.95 18.56 3.70
N LYS A 121 12.33 19.84 3.73
CA LYS A 121 12.10 20.69 4.90
C LYS A 121 10.59 20.90 5.08
N ALA A 122 10.14 21.07 6.32
CA ALA A 122 8.72 21.24 6.61
C ALA A 122 8.15 22.49 5.92
N GLN A 123 8.91 23.59 5.89
CA GLN A 123 8.53 24.83 5.24
C GLN A 123 8.37 24.65 3.71
N ASP A 124 9.34 24.00 3.07
CA ASP A 124 9.31 23.75 1.62
C ASP A 124 8.09 22.89 1.23
N LEU A 125 7.80 21.85 2.03
CA LEU A 125 6.65 20.97 1.77
C LEU A 125 5.32 21.68 2.09
N ALA A 126 5.26 22.50 3.14
CA ALA A 126 4.09 23.32 3.44
C ALA A 126 3.80 24.31 2.30
N GLU A 127 4.83 24.95 1.73
CA GLU A 127 4.68 25.86 0.59
C GLU A 127 4.09 25.16 -0.64
N ILE A 128 4.51 23.91 -0.91
CA ILE A 128 3.95 23.07 -1.97
C ILE A 128 2.47 22.74 -1.70
N LEU A 129 2.16 22.33 -0.47
CA LEU A 129 0.80 21.94 -0.06
C LEU A 129 -0.18 23.12 -0.15
N THR A 130 0.24 24.31 0.31
CA THR A 130 -0.54 25.54 0.21
C THR A 130 -0.83 25.88 -1.26
N HIS A 131 0.20 25.86 -2.12
CA HIS A 131 0.02 26.14 -3.55
C HIS A 131 -0.93 25.13 -4.23
N LEU A 132 -0.83 23.86 -3.85
CA LEU A 132 -1.76 22.82 -4.30
C LEU A 132 -3.20 23.14 -3.91
N LYS A 133 -3.42 23.54 -2.65
CA LYS A 133 -4.75 23.92 -2.13
C LYS A 133 -5.30 25.21 -2.74
N GLU A 134 -4.44 26.16 -3.11
CA GLU A 134 -4.84 27.36 -3.85
C GLU A 134 -5.33 27.02 -5.26
N ARG A 135 -4.66 26.10 -5.97
CA ARG A 135 -5.09 25.65 -7.31
C ARG A 135 -6.30 24.73 -7.28
N PHE A 136 -6.41 23.90 -6.26
CA PHE A 136 -7.48 22.91 -6.12
C PHE A 136 -8.11 22.99 -4.72
N PRO A 137 -8.91 24.03 -4.45
CA PRO A 137 -9.50 24.25 -3.12
C PRO A 137 -10.42 23.10 -2.68
N GLN A 138 -11.03 22.38 -3.64
CA GLN A 138 -11.90 21.22 -3.39
C GLN A 138 -11.15 19.96 -2.93
N VAL A 139 -9.82 19.95 -2.91
CA VAL A 139 -9.04 18.82 -2.39
C VAL A 139 -9.24 18.71 -0.88
N GLU A 140 -9.77 17.59 -0.42
CA GLU A 140 -10.07 17.33 1.00
C GLU A 140 -8.97 16.49 1.66
N ARG A 141 -8.30 15.62 0.88
CA ARG A 141 -7.35 14.63 1.41
C ARG A 141 -6.05 14.66 0.62
N ILE A 142 -4.94 14.91 1.31
CA ILE A 142 -3.59 14.85 0.73
C ILE A 142 -2.80 13.82 1.52
N THR A 143 -2.31 12.79 0.83
CA THR A 143 -1.63 11.65 1.46
C THR A 143 -0.26 11.43 0.88
N SER A 144 0.63 10.79 1.62
CA SER A 144 2.01 10.51 1.17
C SER A 144 2.58 9.25 1.81
N TYR A 145 3.48 8.58 1.10
CA TYR A 145 4.41 7.66 1.75
C TYR A 145 5.49 8.42 2.53
N ALA A 146 5.85 7.89 3.70
CA ALA A 146 6.97 8.40 4.47
C ALA A 146 7.80 7.29 5.10
N ARG A 147 9.05 7.63 5.45
CA ARG A 147 9.92 6.77 6.25
C ARG A 147 9.94 7.21 7.71
N SER A 148 9.65 6.29 8.62
CA SER A 148 9.70 6.52 10.06
C SER A 148 11.04 7.10 10.52
N ARG A 149 12.17 6.59 10.00
CA ARG A 149 13.51 7.16 10.28
C ARG A 149 13.63 8.64 9.90
N THR A 150 13.03 9.07 8.80
CA THR A 150 13.08 10.48 8.39
C THR A 150 12.31 11.34 9.37
N ILE A 151 11.09 10.95 9.71
CA ILE A 151 10.26 11.67 10.66
C ILE A 151 10.92 11.70 12.05
N ALA A 152 11.34 10.55 12.58
CA ALA A 152 12.00 10.45 13.89
C ALA A 152 13.21 11.39 13.98
N ARG A 153 14.08 11.40 12.95
CA ARG A 153 15.34 12.15 13.00
C ARG A 153 15.24 13.62 12.62
N THR A 154 14.30 14.01 11.75
CA THR A 154 14.35 15.32 11.09
C THR A 154 13.05 16.12 11.15
N LYS A 155 12.04 15.64 11.85
CA LYS A 155 10.77 16.35 12.03
C LYS A 155 10.45 16.47 13.52
N THR A 156 10.08 17.66 13.95
CA THR A 156 9.43 17.90 15.24
C THR A 156 7.91 17.71 15.10
N VAL A 157 7.19 17.75 16.22
CA VAL A 157 5.72 17.74 16.18
C VAL A 157 5.19 19.01 15.54
N GLU A 158 5.82 20.16 15.79
CA GLU A 158 5.47 21.45 15.21
C GLU A 158 5.65 21.46 13.69
N ASP A 159 6.74 20.85 13.19
CA ASP A 159 6.93 20.64 11.76
C ASP A 159 5.76 19.85 11.15
N LEU A 160 5.29 18.80 11.83
CA LEU A 160 4.19 17.98 11.35
C LEU A 160 2.84 18.71 11.47
N LYS A 161 2.62 19.51 12.52
CA LYS A 161 1.44 20.37 12.67
C LYS A 161 1.37 21.42 11.56
N LEU A 162 2.50 22.04 11.22
CA LEU A 162 2.60 22.93 10.06
C LEU A 162 2.16 22.23 8.77
N LEU A 163 2.62 21.00 8.54
CA LEU A 163 2.21 20.23 7.35
C LEU A 163 0.73 19.87 7.37
N ARG A 164 0.18 19.52 8.55
CA ARG A 164 -1.24 19.25 8.73
C ARG A 164 -2.08 20.47 8.38
N GLU A 165 -1.71 21.64 8.90
CA GLU A 165 -2.37 22.93 8.63
C GLU A 165 -2.30 23.30 7.14
N ALA A 166 -1.16 23.03 6.48
CA ALA A 166 -1.00 23.23 5.04
C ALA A 166 -1.82 22.24 4.19
N GLY A 167 -2.36 21.16 4.79
CA GLY A 167 -3.30 20.25 4.16
C GLY A 167 -2.87 18.78 4.10
N LEU A 168 -1.73 18.38 4.66
CA LEU A 168 -1.32 16.98 4.73
C LEU A 168 -2.21 16.21 5.70
N THR A 169 -3.06 15.32 5.18
CA THR A 169 -4.10 14.68 5.98
C THR A 169 -3.71 13.30 6.51
N ARG A 170 -2.93 12.52 5.74
CA ARG A 170 -2.57 11.14 6.09
C ARG A 170 -1.17 10.75 5.66
N LEU A 171 -0.51 9.94 6.47
CA LEU A 171 0.76 9.31 6.14
C LEU A 171 0.66 7.78 6.12
N HIS A 172 1.32 7.23 5.12
CA HIS A 172 1.46 5.81 4.87
C HIS A 172 2.90 5.40 5.20
N LEU A 173 3.09 4.65 6.29
CA LEU A 173 4.41 4.23 6.77
C LEU A 173 4.56 2.71 6.61
N GLY A 174 5.70 2.28 6.06
CA GLY A 174 6.07 0.87 6.06
C GLY A 174 6.76 0.51 7.37
N LEU A 175 6.02 0.01 8.37
CA LEU A 175 6.56 -0.63 9.57
C LEU A 175 7.26 -1.93 9.19
N GLU A 176 6.57 -2.75 8.40
CA GLU A 176 6.91 -4.12 7.99
C GLU A 176 7.02 -5.09 9.16
N THR A 177 7.90 -4.80 10.12
CA THR A 177 8.11 -5.54 11.37
C THR A 177 8.54 -4.59 12.50
N GLY A 178 8.13 -4.90 13.74
CA GLY A 178 8.58 -4.21 14.95
C GLY A 178 9.80 -4.84 15.62
N TRP A 179 10.44 -5.85 15.02
CA TRP A 179 11.56 -6.56 15.65
C TRP A 179 12.92 -6.12 15.09
N ASP A 180 13.75 -5.49 15.93
CA ASP A 180 15.05 -4.92 15.52
C ASP A 180 15.99 -5.89 14.80
N PRO A 181 16.20 -7.15 15.26
CA PRO A 181 17.02 -8.12 14.53
C PRO A 181 16.53 -8.38 13.10
N LEU A 182 15.22 -8.44 12.87
CA LEU A 182 14.67 -8.63 11.52
C LEU A 182 14.72 -7.34 10.69
N LEU A 183 14.53 -6.16 11.31
CA LEU A 183 14.74 -4.87 10.66
C LEU A 183 16.18 -4.72 10.14
N ASP A 184 17.16 -5.16 10.92
CA ASP A 184 18.57 -5.15 10.54
C ASP A 184 18.86 -6.16 9.42
N TYR A 185 18.40 -7.40 9.59
CA TYR A 185 18.55 -8.46 8.57
C TYR A 185 17.97 -8.02 7.22
N MET A 186 16.75 -7.47 7.22
CA MET A 186 16.08 -6.96 6.03
C MET A 186 16.64 -5.64 5.52
N ARG A 187 17.65 -5.08 6.21
CA ARG A 187 18.29 -3.81 5.92
C ARG A 187 17.27 -2.69 5.78
N LYS A 188 16.28 -2.61 6.69
CA LYS A 188 15.30 -1.52 6.68
C LYS A 188 15.93 -0.20 7.13
N GLY A 189 16.97 -0.25 7.95
CA GLY A 189 17.71 0.93 8.39
C GLY A 189 16.85 1.86 9.25
N VAL A 190 16.13 1.28 10.20
CA VAL A 190 15.28 1.92 11.19
C VAL A 190 15.17 0.95 12.38
N THR A 191 14.87 1.45 13.57
CA THR A 191 14.62 0.63 14.77
C THR A 191 13.15 0.69 15.17
N ALA A 192 12.71 -0.25 15.99
CA ALA A 192 11.40 -0.27 16.63
C ALA A 192 11.14 1.04 17.40
N SER A 193 12.14 1.53 18.14
CA SER A 193 12.05 2.82 18.85
C SER A 193 11.84 4.00 17.91
N GLN A 194 12.47 4.00 16.73
CA GLN A 194 12.28 5.04 15.71
C GLN A 194 10.90 4.94 15.04
N HIS A 195 10.35 3.73 14.90
CA HIS A 195 8.96 3.55 14.49
C HIS A 195 7.99 4.16 15.51
N ILE A 196 8.17 3.85 16.80
CA ILE A 196 7.34 4.38 17.89
C ILE A 196 7.43 5.90 17.96
N GLU A 197 8.65 6.46 17.94
CA GLU A 197 8.87 7.90 17.98
C GLU A 197 8.19 8.61 16.80
N ALA A 198 8.39 8.11 15.57
CA ALA A 198 7.77 8.70 14.39
C ALA A 198 6.25 8.61 14.43
N GLY A 199 5.70 7.44 14.80
CA GLY A 199 4.26 7.23 14.90
C GLY A 199 3.61 8.18 15.90
N ARG A 200 4.19 8.30 17.11
CA ARG A 200 3.69 9.21 18.15
C ARG A 200 3.70 10.67 17.71
N LYS A 201 4.78 11.14 17.06
CA LYS A 201 4.84 12.51 16.54
C LYS A 201 3.74 12.80 15.51
N ILE A 202 3.44 11.84 14.64
CA ILE A 202 2.37 11.96 13.62
C ILE A 202 1.00 12.03 14.29
N MET A 203 0.74 11.14 15.24
CA MET A 203 -0.52 11.09 15.98
C MET A 203 -0.74 12.38 16.77
N GLU A 204 0.28 12.87 17.48
CA GLU A 204 0.24 14.12 18.24
C GLU A 204 0.02 15.36 17.34
N ALA A 205 0.51 15.32 16.09
CA ALA A 205 0.28 16.37 15.11
C ALA A 205 -1.13 16.34 14.47
N GLY A 206 -1.96 15.35 14.80
CA GLY A 206 -3.31 15.21 14.25
C GLY A 206 -3.35 14.76 12.79
N ILE A 207 -2.30 14.09 12.31
CA ILE A 207 -2.24 13.49 10.97
C ILE A 207 -2.70 12.03 11.07
N GLU A 208 -3.57 11.58 10.16
CA GLU A 208 -3.96 10.17 10.13
C GLU A 208 -2.75 9.29 9.80
N LEU A 209 -2.58 8.20 10.54
CA LEU A 209 -1.46 7.28 10.35
C LEU A 209 -1.93 5.91 9.89
N SER A 210 -1.38 5.44 8.77
CA SER A 210 -1.56 4.08 8.26
C SER A 210 -0.22 3.36 8.27
N GLU A 211 -0.08 2.34 9.11
CA GLU A 211 1.12 1.48 9.19
C GLU A 211 0.91 0.20 8.38
N TYR A 212 1.89 -0.16 7.55
CA TYR A 212 1.91 -1.43 6.84
C TYR A 212 2.72 -2.46 7.62
N VAL A 213 2.12 -3.62 7.85
CA VAL A 213 2.78 -4.82 8.39
C VAL A 213 2.93 -5.82 7.26
N MET A 214 4.05 -6.54 7.22
CA MET A 214 4.35 -7.51 6.17
C MET A 214 4.39 -8.93 6.72
N PRO A 215 3.23 -9.60 6.88
CA PRO A 215 3.21 -10.98 7.33
C PRO A 215 4.09 -11.89 6.47
N GLY A 216 4.79 -12.82 7.11
CA GLY A 216 5.75 -13.71 6.45
C GLY A 216 7.15 -13.13 6.29
N LEU A 217 7.40 -11.88 6.74
CA LEU A 217 8.73 -11.25 6.62
C LEU A 217 9.78 -11.96 7.48
N GLY A 218 9.38 -12.60 8.58
CA GLY A 218 10.28 -13.37 9.42
C GLY A 218 10.73 -14.69 8.78
N GLY A 219 9.97 -15.22 7.84
CA GLY A 219 10.08 -16.60 7.39
C GLY A 219 9.89 -17.58 8.55
N ARG A 220 10.12 -18.87 8.29
CA ARG A 220 9.92 -19.93 9.31
C ARG A 220 10.76 -19.73 10.57
N ARG A 221 11.88 -19.01 10.46
CA ARG A 221 12.83 -18.80 11.55
C ARG A 221 12.35 -17.78 12.59
N TRP A 222 11.68 -16.71 12.16
CA TRP A 222 11.45 -15.53 12.99
C TRP A 222 10.00 -15.05 13.04
N TRP A 223 9.06 -15.82 12.49
CA TRP A 223 7.64 -15.46 12.42
C TRP A 223 7.05 -15.11 13.81
N ARG A 224 7.43 -15.83 14.87
CA ARG A 224 6.87 -15.63 16.21
C ARG A 224 7.29 -14.30 16.82
N GLU A 225 8.59 -14.01 16.81
CA GLU A 225 9.14 -12.73 17.27
C GLU A 225 8.63 -11.59 16.39
N HIS A 226 8.52 -11.81 15.07
CA HIS A 226 7.94 -10.84 14.16
C HIS A 226 6.52 -10.47 14.59
N ALA A 227 5.61 -11.43 14.79
CA ALA A 227 4.23 -11.18 15.20
C ALA A 227 4.16 -10.40 16.54
N LEU A 228 4.82 -10.93 17.58
CA LEU A 228 4.75 -10.36 18.94
C LEU A 228 5.33 -8.94 19.01
N LYS A 229 6.52 -8.73 18.42
CA LYS A 229 7.22 -7.44 18.52
C LYS A 229 6.63 -6.38 17.60
N THR A 230 6.00 -6.79 16.50
CA THR A 230 5.23 -5.85 15.67
C THR A 230 3.98 -5.37 16.39
N ALA A 231 3.24 -6.27 17.07
CA ALA A 231 2.11 -5.87 17.90
C ALA A 231 2.53 -4.93 19.04
N GLU A 232 3.65 -5.22 19.72
CA GLU A 232 4.19 -4.36 20.78
C GLU A 232 4.48 -2.91 20.31
N VAL A 233 5.03 -2.76 19.09
CA VAL A 233 5.26 -1.43 18.50
C VAL A 233 3.93 -0.73 18.18
N LEU A 234 2.98 -1.44 17.58
CA LEU A 234 1.70 -0.86 17.20
C LEU A 234 0.83 -0.49 18.40
N ASN A 235 0.84 -1.27 19.47
CA ASN A 235 0.14 -0.95 20.73
C ASN A 235 0.65 0.35 21.35
N GLN A 236 1.94 0.67 21.15
CA GLN A 236 2.55 1.91 21.63
C GLN A 236 2.30 3.14 20.75
N ILE A 237 1.90 2.93 19.49
CA ILE A 237 1.61 4.00 18.52
C ILE A 237 0.09 4.26 18.44
N SER A 238 -0.72 3.20 18.44
CA SER A 238 -2.15 3.20 18.10
C SER A 238 -2.46 3.97 16.80
N PRO A 239 -1.94 3.50 15.65
CA PRO A 239 -2.20 4.17 14.37
C PRO A 239 -3.68 4.07 13.99
N HIS A 240 -4.16 4.95 13.12
CA HIS A 240 -5.55 4.91 12.66
C HIS A 240 -5.83 3.62 11.86
N PHE A 241 -4.86 3.17 11.06
CA PHE A 241 -4.97 1.97 10.25
C PHE A 241 -3.75 1.06 10.40
N ILE A 242 -3.99 -0.25 10.52
CA ILE A 242 -3.00 -1.32 10.41
C ILE A 242 -3.31 -2.11 9.14
N ARG A 243 -2.39 -2.14 8.19
CA ARG A 243 -2.62 -2.76 6.87
C ARG A 243 -1.70 -3.93 6.64
N LEU A 244 -2.27 -5.11 6.38
CA LEU A 244 -1.51 -6.31 6.07
C LEU A 244 -1.07 -6.30 4.59
N ARG A 245 0.20 -6.63 4.35
CA ARG A 245 0.81 -6.76 3.02
C ARG A 245 1.70 -8.00 3.02
N THR A 246 1.11 -9.17 2.86
CA THR A 246 1.83 -10.46 2.90
C THR A 246 3.05 -10.47 1.98
N LEU A 247 4.20 -10.94 2.49
CA LEU A 247 5.44 -11.03 1.73
C LEU A 247 5.26 -11.89 0.48
N MET A 248 5.76 -11.39 -0.64
CA MET A 248 6.03 -12.15 -1.85
C MET A 248 7.42 -11.80 -2.33
N VAL A 249 8.26 -12.80 -2.57
CA VAL A 249 9.65 -12.59 -3.00
C VAL A 249 9.77 -12.89 -4.49
N LEU A 250 10.13 -11.86 -5.25
CA LEU A 250 10.35 -11.98 -6.69
C LEU A 250 11.85 -12.12 -7.01
N PRO A 251 12.22 -12.73 -8.14
CA PRO A 251 13.63 -12.90 -8.55
C PRO A 251 14.46 -11.61 -8.60
N GLN A 252 13.82 -10.45 -8.79
CA GLN A 252 14.49 -9.14 -8.86
C GLN A 252 14.76 -8.54 -7.46
N MET A 253 14.22 -9.14 -6.40
CA MET A 253 14.44 -8.68 -5.02
C MET A 253 15.75 -9.24 -4.47
N PRO A 254 16.57 -8.44 -3.76
CA PRO A 254 17.78 -8.95 -3.11
C PRO A 254 17.56 -10.11 -2.12
N LEU A 255 16.36 -10.23 -1.54
CA LEU A 255 15.99 -11.35 -0.67
C LEU A 255 15.94 -12.70 -1.41
N TRP A 256 15.75 -12.69 -2.73
CA TRP A 256 15.68 -13.91 -3.55
C TRP A 256 16.96 -14.74 -3.48
N GLU A 257 18.14 -14.10 -3.52
CA GLU A 257 19.41 -14.82 -3.45
C GLU A 257 19.58 -15.54 -2.10
N ARG A 258 19.10 -14.94 -1.00
CA ARG A 258 19.12 -15.59 0.31
C ARG A 258 18.24 -16.83 0.38
N ILE A 259 17.12 -16.84 -0.35
CA ILE A 259 16.28 -18.04 -0.50
C ILE A 259 17.02 -19.10 -1.30
N ARG A 260 17.63 -18.72 -2.43
CA ARG A 260 18.39 -19.64 -3.28
C ARG A 260 19.59 -20.28 -2.58
N GLU A 261 20.24 -19.53 -1.68
CA GLU A 261 21.37 -19.99 -0.88
C GLU A 261 20.92 -20.80 0.36
N GLY A 262 19.62 -20.89 0.64
CA GLY A 262 19.07 -21.57 1.81
C GLY A 262 19.23 -20.81 3.13
N GLU A 263 19.62 -19.53 3.07
CA GLU A 263 19.75 -18.66 4.25
C GLU A 263 18.40 -18.15 4.78
N PHE A 264 17.36 -18.15 3.93
CA PHE A 264 16.02 -17.68 4.26
C PHE A 264 14.96 -18.64 3.74
N GLU A 265 14.08 -19.10 4.62
CA GLU A 265 13.02 -20.04 4.29
C GLU A 265 11.65 -19.37 4.42
N LEU A 266 10.89 -19.35 3.33
CA LEU A 266 9.55 -18.76 3.30
C LEU A 266 8.56 -19.61 4.08
N GLU A 267 7.60 -18.93 4.70
CA GLU A 267 6.41 -19.56 5.24
C GLU A 267 5.44 -19.97 4.13
N SER A 268 4.76 -21.09 4.35
CA SER A 268 3.56 -21.47 3.61
C SER A 268 2.39 -20.53 3.91
N GLU A 269 1.34 -20.59 3.10
CA GLU A 269 0.13 -19.79 3.30
C GLU A 269 -0.50 -20.04 4.68
N GLU A 270 -0.52 -21.29 5.16
CA GLU A 270 -1.04 -21.62 6.50
C GLU A 270 -0.15 -21.06 7.61
N GLU A 271 1.17 -21.15 7.47
CA GLU A 271 2.13 -20.60 8.45
C GLU A 271 1.95 -19.08 8.60
N VAL A 272 1.82 -18.35 7.48
CA VAL A 272 1.50 -16.92 7.50
C VAL A 272 0.18 -16.63 8.22
N VAL A 273 -0.86 -17.46 8.03
CA VAL A 273 -2.14 -17.27 8.74
C VAL A 273 -1.96 -17.50 10.26
N ARG A 274 -1.12 -18.45 10.68
CA ARG A 274 -0.77 -18.65 12.10
C ARG A 274 0.01 -17.45 12.66
N GLU A 275 0.91 -16.87 11.88
CA GLU A 275 1.60 -15.62 12.25
C GLU A 275 0.60 -14.47 12.45
N ILE A 276 -0.32 -14.27 11.50
CA ILE A 276 -1.38 -13.24 11.58
C ILE A 276 -2.27 -13.49 12.80
N ARG A 277 -2.61 -14.75 13.12
CA ARG A 277 -3.38 -15.09 14.32
C ARG A 277 -2.72 -14.57 15.59
N LEU A 278 -1.44 -14.90 15.79
CA LEU A 278 -0.67 -14.48 16.95
C LEU A 278 -0.53 -12.96 17.01
N PHE A 279 -0.31 -12.33 15.86
CA PHE A 279 -0.24 -10.88 15.73
C PHE A 279 -1.55 -10.22 16.18
N VAL A 280 -2.71 -10.64 15.64
CA VAL A 280 -4.03 -10.07 15.97
C VAL A 280 -4.41 -10.31 17.42
N GLU A 281 -4.11 -11.50 17.96
CA GLU A 281 -4.31 -11.82 19.37
C GLU A 281 -3.58 -10.83 20.28
N SER A 282 -2.34 -10.50 19.92
CA SER A 282 -1.43 -9.60 20.66
C SER A 282 -1.70 -8.11 20.47
N LEU A 283 -2.58 -7.71 19.55
CA LEU A 283 -2.88 -6.29 19.30
C LEU A 283 -3.84 -5.73 20.35
N GLU A 284 -3.47 -4.64 20.99
CA GLU A 284 -4.30 -3.89 21.94
C GLU A 284 -4.55 -2.44 21.47
N ALA A 285 -3.90 -2.05 20.36
CA ALA A 285 -4.04 -0.73 19.75
C ALA A 285 -5.49 -0.40 19.37
N GLU A 286 -5.91 0.85 19.61
CA GLU A 286 -7.15 1.41 19.07
C GLU A 286 -6.94 1.74 17.59
N SER A 287 -7.21 0.76 16.72
CA SER A 287 -6.85 0.82 15.30
C SER A 287 -7.87 0.09 14.44
N TYR A 288 -7.94 0.46 13.15
CA TYR A 288 -8.69 -0.30 12.16
C TYR A 288 -7.75 -1.22 11.37
N LEU A 289 -7.93 -2.54 11.49
CA LEU A 289 -7.15 -3.54 10.77
C LEU A 289 -7.75 -3.81 9.40
N VAL A 290 -6.92 -3.89 8.36
CA VAL A 290 -7.36 -4.11 6.97
C VAL A 290 -6.42 -5.06 6.22
N SER A 291 -7.00 -6.05 5.54
CA SER A 291 -6.30 -7.05 4.71
C SER A 291 -6.57 -6.88 3.19
N ASP A 292 -6.61 -5.65 2.71
CA ASP A 292 -7.08 -5.27 1.36
C ASP A 292 -6.06 -5.45 0.21
N HIS A 293 -5.06 -6.32 0.35
CA HIS A 293 -4.11 -6.59 -0.72
C HIS A 293 -4.41 -7.92 -1.41
N ILE A 294 -4.24 -7.97 -2.73
CA ILE A 294 -4.44 -9.19 -3.53
C ILE A 294 -3.55 -10.36 -3.10
N LEU A 295 -2.39 -10.07 -2.50
CA LEU A 295 -1.49 -11.11 -1.96
C LEU A 295 -1.98 -11.71 -0.63
N ASN A 296 -2.83 -11.02 0.12
CA ASN A 296 -3.33 -11.53 1.38
C ASN A 296 -4.35 -12.64 1.12
N LEU A 297 -4.17 -13.77 1.82
CA LEU A 297 -5.05 -14.93 1.67
C LEU A 297 -6.45 -14.63 2.21
N LEU A 298 -6.52 -14.16 3.45
CA LEU A 298 -7.77 -13.78 4.10
C LEU A 298 -8.07 -12.30 3.85
N GLY A 299 -8.70 -12.00 2.71
CA GLY A 299 -9.04 -10.63 2.30
C GLY A 299 -10.14 -10.00 3.15
N GLU A 300 -10.97 -10.82 3.78
CA GLU A 300 -12.10 -10.41 4.65
C GLU A 300 -11.69 -10.03 6.08
N LEU A 301 -10.40 -10.09 6.42
CA LEU A 301 -9.90 -9.61 7.70
C LEU A 301 -9.93 -8.09 7.76
N GLU A 302 -11.06 -7.57 8.23
CA GLU A 302 -11.32 -6.15 8.40
C GLU A 302 -12.17 -5.88 9.65
N GLY A 303 -11.71 -4.95 10.49
CA GLY A 303 -12.44 -4.55 11.70
C GLY A 303 -11.66 -3.65 12.66
N LYS A 304 -12.39 -3.06 13.61
CA LYS A 304 -11.83 -2.26 14.71
C LYS A 304 -11.21 -3.15 15.79
N ILE A 305 -10.04 -2.77 16.27
CA ILE A 305 -9.40 -3.35 17.46
C ILE A 305 -9.56 -2.35 18.61
N PRO A 306 -9.92 -2.80 19.83
CA PRO A 306 -10.13 -4.20 20.22
C PRO A 306 -11.54 -4.77 19.99
N GLU A 307 -12.52 -3.95 19.60
CA GLU A 307 -13.95 -4.31 19.64
C GLU A 307 -14.33 -5.51 18.76
N GLU A 308 -13.79 -5.56 17.54
CA GLU A 308 -14.04 -6.64 16.58
C GLU A 308 -12.91 -7.69 16.57
N LYS A 309 -11.98 -7.67 17.53
CA LYS A 309 -10.92 -8.69 17.64
C LYS A 309 -11.48 -10.12 17.68
N PRO A 310 -12.55 -10.45 18.43
CA PRO A 310 -13.11 -11.81 18.43
C PRO A 310 -13.60 -12.26 17.05
N LYS A 311 -14.20 -11.35 16.27
CA LYS A 311 -14.64 -11.61 14.89
C LYS A 311 -13.44 -11.92 13.99
N LEU A 312 -12.39 -11.10 14.07
CA LEU A 312 -11.16 -11.30 13.28
C LEU A 312 -10.48 -12.63 13.61
N LEU A 313 -10.35 -12.97 14.90
CA LEU A 313 -9.81 -14.25 15.33
C LEU A 313 -10.70 -15.42 14.88
N GLY A 314 -12.03 -15.27 14.91
CA GLY A 314 -12.96 -16.30 14.43
C GLY A 314 -12.79 -16.63 12.95
N ILE A 315 -12.55 -15.64 12.08
CA ILE A 315 -12.25 -15.85 10.65
C ILE A 315 -10.96 -16.66 10.50
N ILE A 316 -9.92 -16.26 11.23
CA ILE A 316 -8.60 -16.92 11.19
C ILE A 316 -8.71 -18.37 11.67
N ASP A 317 -9.38 -18.58 12.80
CA ASP A 317 -9.55 -19.90 13.41
C ASP A 317 -10.39 -20.82 12.52
N ARG A 318 -11.41 -20.29 11.82
CA ARG A 318 -12.18 -21.06 10.83
C ARG A 318 -11.27 -21.59 9.72
N PHE A 319 -10.43 -20.74 9.10
CA PHE A 319 -9.48 -21.22 8.10
C PHE A 319 -8.51 -22.27 8.67
N LEU A 320 -7.97 -22.03 9.87
CA LEU A 320 -7.02 -22.96 10.48
C LEU A 320 -7.65 -24.32 10.85
N SER A 321 -8.96 -24.36 11.09
CA SER A 321 -9.73 -25.57 11.37
C SER A 321 -10.07 -26.43 10.15
N LEU A 322 -9.95 -25.88 8.95
CA LEU A 322 -10.17 -26.62 7.70
C LEU A 322 -9.19 -27.80 7.58
N SER A 323 -9.64 -28.88 6.93
CA SER A 323 -8.77 -29.98 6.56
C SER A 323 -7.67 -29.52 5.58
N PRO A 324 -6.53 -30.25 5.47
CA PRO A 324 -5.47 -29.90 4.53
C PRO A 324 -5.97 -29.72 3.08
N ASP A 325 -6.92 -30.56 2.65
CA ASP A 325 -7.49 -30.48 1.30
C ASP A 325 -8.38 -29.24 1.11
N GLU A 326 -9.20 -28.88 2.11
CA GLU A 326 -10.04 -27.68 2.09
C GLU A 326 -9.19 -26.41 2.11
N LYS A 327 -8.10 -26.38 2.89
CA LYS A 327 -7.14 -25.27 2.88
C LYS A 327 -6.53 -25.09 1.50
N LEU A 328 -6.08 -26.18 0.88
CA LEU A 328 -5.49 -26.13 -0.46
C LEU A 328 -6.50 -25.65 -1.51
N ASN A 329 -7.76 -26.11 -1.42
CA ASN A 329 -8.86 -25.60 -2.26
C ASN A 329 -9.04 -24.09 -2.05
N PHE A 330 -9.16 -23.62 -0.81
CA PHE A 330 -9.33 -22.19 -0.53
C PHE A 330 -8.17 -21.35 -1.08
N CYS A 331 -6.93 -21.75 -0.80
CA CYS A 331 -5.74 -21.06 -1.31
C CYS A 331 -5.74 -20.98 -2.84
N LEU A 332 -6.03 -22.09 -3.52
CA LEU A 332 -6.09 -22.12 -4.99
C LEU A 332 -7.23 -21.24 -5.51
N GLY A 333 -8.43 -21.33 -4.96
CA GLY A 333 -9.59 -20.56 -5.37
C GLY A 333 -9.38 -19.05 -5.16
N ARG A 334 -8.72 -18.66 -4.06
CA ARG A 334 -8.29 -17.28 -3.84
C ARG A 334 -7.34 -16.81 -4.93
N ARG A 335 -6.32 -17.60 -5.28
CA ARG A 335 -5.31 -17.22 -6.29
C ARG A 335 -5.85 -17.25 -7.72
N ALA A 336 -6.86 -18.07 -7.98
CA ALA A 336 -7.56 -18.12 -9.25
C ALA A 336 -8.65 -17.04 -9.41
N GLY A 337 -8.92 -16.24 -8.37
CA GLY A 337 -9.97 -15.22 -8.38
C GLY A 337 -11.40 -15.79 -8.33
N VAL A 338 -11.55 -17.04 -7.87
CA VAL A 338 -12.84 -17.71 -7.69
C VAL A 338 -13.43 -17.40 -6.30
N TYR A 339 -12.56 -17.21 -5.30
CA TYR A 339 -12.93 -16.85 -3.93
C TYR A 339 -12.38 -15.49 -3.52
N GLU A 340 -13.16 -14.77 -2.72
CA GLU A 340 -12.76 -13.58 -1.99
C GLU A 340 -12.81 -13.80 -0.45
N ARG A 341 -13.70 -14.67 0.02
CA ARG A 341 -13.93 -14.99 1.44
C ARG A 341 -14.19 -16.48 1.66
N LEU A 342 -14.06 -16.95 2.90
CA LEU A 342 -14.27 -18.36 3.25
C LEU A 342 -15.67 -18.88 2.88
N ASP A 343 -16.70 -18.05 3.02
CA ASP A 343 -18.08 -18.41 2.66
C ASP A 343 -18.24 -18.77 1.17
N ASP A 344 -17.34 -18.31 0.29
CA ASP A 344 -17.41 -18.66 -1.14
C ASP A 344 -17.15 -20.16 -1.39
N MET A 345 -16.57 -20.88 -0.42
CA MET A 345 -16.40 -22.34 -0.47
C MET A 345 -17.72 -23.10 -0.32
N GLU A 346 -18.76 -22.46 0.23
CA GLU A 346 -20.09 -23.07 0.42
C GLU A 346 -20.89 -23.09 -0.88
N ASP A 347 -20.50 -22.27 -1.87
CA ASP A 347 -21.03 -22.31 -3.23
C ASP A 347 -20.47 -23.53 -3.96
N LEU A 348 -21.30 -24.57 -4.10
CA LEU A 348 -20.91 -25.82 -4.75
C LEU A 348 -20.42 -25.63 -6.20
N VAL A 349 -20.87 -24.62 -6.93
CA VAL A 349 -20.41 -24.37 -8.30
C VAL A 349 -18.97 -23.89 -8.27
N ARG A 350 -18.70 -22.89 -7.41
CA ARG A 350 -17.34 -22.36 -7.24
C ARG A 350 -16.40 -23.41 -6.64
N PHE A 351 -16.87 -24.16 -5.66
CA PHE A 351 -16.11 -25.24 -5.04
C PHE A 351 -15.66 -26.29 -6.06
N ASN A 352 -16.60 -26.79 -6.87
CA ASN A 352 -16.28 -27.77 -7.90
C ASN A 352 -15.38 -27.21 -9.01
N GLN A 353 -15.53 -25.93 -9.36
CA GLN A 353 -14.64 -25.25 -10.31
C GLN A 353 -13.18 -25.25 -9.81
N VAL A 354 -12.97 -24.99 -8.51
CA VAL A 354 -11.62 -25.01 -7.92
C VAL A 354 -11.08 -26.44 -7.80
N GLU A 355 -11.93 -27.41 -7.45
CA GLU A 355 -11.54 -28.83 -7.42
C GLU A 355 -11.11 -29.35 -8.79
N GLU A 356 -11.79 -28.95 -9.86
CA GLU A 356 -11.40 -29.30 -11.22
C GLU A 356 -10.04 -28.68 -11.58
N LEU A 357 -9.84 -27.40 -11.24
CA LEU A 357 -8.57 -26.72 -11.43
C LEU A 357 -7.44 -27.40 -10.64
N LYS A 358 -7.70 -27.80 -9.40
CA LYS A 358 -6.76 -28.53 -8.53
C LYS A 358 -6.29 -29.82 -9.21
N ARG A 359 -7.23 -30.69 -9.62
CA ARG A 359 -6.93 -31.95 -10.32
C ARG A 359 -6.19 -31.75 -11.65
N LYS A 360 -6.46 -30.65 -12.34
CA LYS A 360 -5.72 -30.29 -13.55
C LYS A 360 -4.26 -29.96 -13.24
N LEU A 361 -4.02 -29.09 -12.25
CA LEU A 361 -2.69 -28.68 -11.84
C LEU A 361 -1.86 -29.83 -11.26
N GLU A 362 -2.47 -30.75 -10.51
CA GLU A 362 -1.81 -31.96 -10.00
C GLU A 362 -1.25 -32.85 -11.12
N ARG A 363 -1.93 -32.90 -12.28
CA ARG A 363 -1.50 -33.71 -13.43
C ARG A 363 -0.50 -33.00 -14.32
N GLU A 364 -0.63 -31.69 -14.47
CA GLU A 364 0.03 -30.93 -15.53
C GLU A 364 1.19 -30.05 -15.02
N TYR A 365 1.26 -29.74 -13.72
CA TYR A 365 2.23 -28.80 -13.18
C TYR A 365 3.39 -29.50 -12.44
N PRO A 366 4.65 -29.36 -12.90
CA PRO A 366 5.81 -30.04 -12.31
C PRO A 366 6.07 -29.75 -10.82
N GLY A 367 5.55 -28.63 -10.29
CA GLY A 367 5.62 -28.26 -8.87
C GLY A 367 4.34 -28.53 -8.08
N GLY A 368 3.39 -29.27 -8.63
CA GLY A 368 2.07 -29.50 -8.04
C GLY A 368 1.24 -28.22 -7.87
N VAL A 369 0.18 -28.31 -7.07
CA VAL A 369 -0.76 -27.19 -6.83
C VAL A 369 -0.09 -26.03 -6.11
N GLU A 370 0.77 -26.30 -5.13
CA GLU A 370 1.49 -25.26 -4.38
C GLU A 370 2.46 -24.47 -5.25
N GLY A 371 3.20 -25.15 -6.14
CA GLY A 371 4.05 -24.48 -7.13
C GLY A 371 3.24 -23.61 -8.09
N ALA A 372 2.05 -24.06 -8.50
CA ALA A 372 1.16 -23.26 -9.34
C ALA A 372 0.60 -22.04 -8.60
N ILE A 373 0.22 -22.17 -7.33
CA ILE A 373 -0.20 -21.07 -6.46
C ILE A 373 0.91 -20.01 -6.35
N PHE A 374 2.16 -20.44 -6.15
CA PHE A 374 3.30 -19.51 -6.11
C PHE A 374 3.41 -18.70 -7.41
N ARG A 375 3.30 -19.35 -8.57
CA ARG A 375 3.34 -18.67 -9.88
C ARG A 375 2.17 -17.72 -10.13
N MET A 376 0.97 -18.08 -9.68
CA MET A 376 -0.19 -17.19 -9.78
C MET A 376 0.05 -15.89 -8.98
N LYS A 377 0.65 -16.00 -7.80
CA LYS A 377 1.02 -14.82 -6.98
C LYS A 377 2.07 -13.93 -7.67
N GLU A 378 3.01 -14.49 -8.42
CA GLU A 378 3.98 -13.70 -9.20
C GLU A 378 3.29 -12.82 -10.24
N ALA A 379 2.19 -13.28 -10.86
CA ALA A 379 1.48 -12.53 -11.89
C ALA A 379 0.72 -11.29 -11.37
N PHE A 380 0.61 -11.12 -10.05
CA PHE A 380 -0.07 -9.98 -9.43
C PHE A 380 0.84 -8.75 -9.26
N LEU A 381 2.16 -8.88 -9.46
CA LEU A 381 3.16 -7.87 -9.10
C LEU A 381 3.89 -7.24 -10.28
#